data_AF-A0A2V8ENS1-F1
#
_entry.id   AF-A0A2V8ENS1-F1
#
_cell.length_a   1.000
_cell.length_b   1.000
_cell.length_c   1.000
_cell.angle_alpha   90.00
_cell.angle_beta   90.00
_cell.angle_gamma   90.00
#
_symmetry.space_group_name_H-M   'P 1'
#
loop_
_entity.id
_entity.type
_entity.pdbx_description
1 polymer ?
#
loop_
_entity_poly.entity_id
_entity_poly.type
_entity_poly.pdbx_seq_one_letter_code
_entity_poly.pdbx_strand_id
1 'polypeptide(L)'
;MTWSSPRTRALVVLLAGASMAAAKMQPRHVFVHVVDQRGDPVTDLTASDFQLTEGGVARVVTHAAPATDPMRIALFLDTSDAASPALTHMRAAAVGFLDALPPEDEVLIVTTGRQARVRIQPTTDRRKLKETAGGLFTDGAGTVLMDGLLEVDERFFKKADDRWPVFVIFTSDGTESSAAAHENAFNKWAVGLGARGATVHAFVLEGNKGGGTPDVVATTLTRNTGGRYDMMNTTNALPDKMKALAGRLALDRVWQAGRVWQAGWVAKDTEAIRGLTPRARRGEPRMPP
;
A
#
# COMPACT_ATOMS: atom_id res chain seq x y z
N MET A 1 5.36 -34.96 -75.60
CA MET A 1 4.00 -34.59 -76.04
C MET A 1 3.03 -34.89 -74.91
N THR A 2 2.32 -33.85 -74.50
CA THR A 2 1.43 -33.72 -73.35
C THR A 2 0.12 -34.48 -73.53
N TRP A 3 -0.40 -35.15 -72.49
CA TRP A 3 -1.85 -35.39 -72.33
C TRP A 3 -2.26 -35.27 -70.84
N SER A 4 -3.52 -34.86 -70.68
CA SER A 4 -4.14 -34.17 -69.55
C SER A 4 -4.59 -35.02 -68.36
N SER A 5 -4.70 -34.33 -67.22
CA SER A 5 -5.11 -34.71 -65.85
C SER A 5 -6.30 -35.66 -65.64
N PRO A 6 -6.32 -36.33 -64.47
CA PRO A 6 -7.54 -36.50 -63.65
C PRO A 6 -7.46 -35.73 -62.31
N ARG A 7 -8.65 -35.23 -61.93
CA ARG A 7 -8.99 -34.36 -60.80
C ARG A 7 -8.55 -34.93 -59.44
N THR A 8 -7.81 -34.15 -58.65
CA THR A 8 -7.59 -34.41 -57.22
C THR A 8 -8.42 -33.42 -56.40
N ARG A 9 -9.25 -33.95 -55.50
CA ARG A 9 -10.08 -33.18 -54.55
C ARG A 9 -9.16 -32.38 -53.61
N ALA A 10 -9.32 -31.06 -53.57
CA ALA A 10 -8.71 -30.23 -52.55
C ALA A 10 -9.47 -30.41 -51.23
N LEU A 11 -8.80 -30.97 -50.21
CA LEU A 11 -9.25 -30.91 -48.83
C LEU A 11 -8.75 -29.58 -48.25
N VAL A 12 -9.65 -28.62 -48.05
CA VAL A 12 -9.34 -27.41 -47.28
C VAL A 12 -9.38 -27.81 -45.80
N VAL A 13 -8.22 -28.07 -45.21
CA VAL A 13 -8.08 -28.07 -43.76
C VAL A 13 -7.95 -26.61 -43.33
N LEU A 14 -9.07 -26.02 -42.90
CA LEU A 14 -9.05 -24.82 -42.07
C LEU A 14 -8.40 -25.20 -40.74
N LEU A 15 -7.07 -25.05 -40.66
CA LEU A 15 -6.42 -24.88 -39.37
C LEU A 15 -6.98 -23.56 -38.82
N ALA A 16 -7.99 -23.67 -37.96
CA ALA A 16 -8.36 -22.61 -37.06
C ALA A 16 -7.08 -22.24 -36.30
N GLY A 17 -6.43 -21.16 -36.73
CA GLY A 17 -5.36 -20.55 -35.98
C GLY A 17 -5.97 -20.19 -34.64
N ALA A 18 -5.66 -20.97 -33.61
CA ALA A 18 -5.84 -20.53 -32.24
C ALA A 18 -5.03 -19.24 -32.14
N SER A 19 -5.73 -18.10 -32.20
CA SER A 19 -5.13 -16.83 -31.83
C SER A 19 -4.79 -16.99 -30.36
N MET A 20 -3.53 -17.35 -30.07
CA MET A 20 -2.95 -17.02 -28.80
C MET A 20 -3.00 -15.50 -28.75
N ALA A 21 -4.03 -14.96 -28.10
CA ALA A 21 -3.99 -13.60 -27.61
C ALA A 21 -2.66 -13.47 -26.88
N ALA A 22 -1.72 -12.70 -27.46
CA ALA A 22 -0.46 -12.42 -26.82
C ALA A 22 -0.82 -11.75 -25.48
N ALA A 23 -0.67 -12.50 -24.39
CA ALA A 23 -0.83 -11.94 -23.06
C ALA A 23 0.07 -10.70 -23.00
N LYS A 24 -0.53 -9.52 -22.80
CA LYS A 24 0.21 -8.27 -22.75
C LYS A 24 1.27 -8.41 -21.66
N MET A 25 2.54 -8.42 -22.05
CA MET A 25 3.66 -8.31 -21.13
C MET A 25 3.55 -6.97 -20.42
N GLN A 26 2.98 -6.97 -19.22
CA GLN A 26 2.87 -5.78 -18.38
C GLN A 26 4.12 -5.75 -17.50
N PRO A 27 4.97 -4.72 -17.59
CA PRO A 27 6.02 -4.52 -16.61
C PRO A 27 5.37 -4.29 -15.24
N ARG A 28 5.61 -5.19 -14.29
CA ARG A 28 5.17 -5.05 -12.90
C ARG A 28 6.38 -4.74 -12.04
N HIS A 29 6.17 -4.07 -10.93
CA HIS A 29 7.20 -3.92 -9.93
C HIS A 29 6.65 -3.97 -8.51
N VAL A 30 7.55 -4.16 -7.55
CA VAL A 30 7.26 -4.07 -6.12
C VAL A 30 8.27 -3.17 -5.46
N PHE A 31 7.83 -2.50 -4.39
CA PHE A 31 8.70 -1.78 -3.48
C PHE A 31 9.13 -2.73 -2.36
N VAL A 32 10.39 -2.65 -1.94
CA VAL A 32 10.92 -3.44 -0.82
C VAL A 32 11.90 -2.64 0.00
N HIS A 33 11.74 -2.65 1.32
CA HIS A 33 12.73 -2.11 2.24
C HIS A 33 13.88 -3.09 2.43
N VAL A 34 15.12 -2.63 2.24
CA VAL A 34 16.32 -3.41 2.56
C VAL A 34 17.24 -2.63 3.50
N VAL A 35 17.55 -3.24 4.64
CA VAL A 35 18.43 -2.70 5.66
C VAL A 35 19.48 -3.73 6.10
N ASP A 36 20.64 -3.27 6.55
CA ASP A 36 21.68 -4.11 7.15
C ASP A 36 21.31 -4.54 8.59
N GLN A 37 22.19 -5.30 9.25
CA GLN A 37 21.96 -5.79 10.61
C GLN A 37 21.88 -4.68 11.67
N ARG A 38 22.40 -3.49 11.38
CA ARG A 38 22.33 -2.30 12.25
C ARG A 38 21.08 -1.46 11.97
N GLY A 39 20.29 -1.86 10.97
CA GLY A 39 19.12 -1.12 10.52
C GLY A 39 19.46 0.00 9.54
N ASP A 40 20.68 0.04 9.00
CA ASP A 40 21.11 1.05 8.04
C ASP A 40 20.64 0.69 6.62
N PRO A 41 20.33 1.66 5.75
CA PRO A 41 20.05 1.46 4.32
C PRO A 41 21.09 0.58 3.59
N VAL A 42 20.63 -0.36 2.74
CA VAL A 42 21.51 -1.00 1.74
C VAL A 42 21.30 -0.35 0.37
N THR A 43 22.29 0.40 -0.09
CA THR A 43 22.19 1.32 -1.23
C THR A 43 22.78 0.79 -2.54
N ASP A 44 23.40 -0.40 -2.55
CA ASP A 44 24.19 -0.93 -3.68
C ASP A 44 23.63 -2.25 -4.25
N LEU A 45 22.33 -2.51 -4.08
CA LEU A 45 21.70 -3.71 -4.63
C LEU A 45 21.53 -3.64 -6.15
N THR A 46 21.37 -4.81 -6.75
CA THR A 46 21.15 -5.00 -8.18
C THR A 46 20.01 -5.99 -8.37
N ALA A 47 19.50 -6.12 -9.59
CA ALA A 47 18.45 -7.08 -9.90
C ALA A 47 18.82 -8.53 -9.48
N SER A 48 20.10 -8.89 -9.57
CA SER A 48 20.60 -10.22 -9.15
C SER A 48 20.58 -10.46 -7.64
N ASP A 49 20.42 -9.41 -6.84
CA ASP A 49 20.33 -9.53 -5.38
C ASP A 49 18.91 -9.86 -4.91
N PHE A 50 17.93 -9.94 -5.81
CA PHE A 50 16.53 -10.22 -5.46
C PHE A 50 16.03 -11.57 -6.00
N GLN A 51 15.23 -12.25 -5.19
CA GLN A 51 14.44 -13.40 -5.61
C GLN A 51 12.95 -13.08 -5.44
N LEU A 52 12.19 -13.20 -6.52
CA LEU A 52 10.75 -12.98 -6.55
C LEU A 52 10.00 -14.28 -6.80
N THR A 53 8.92 -14.50 -6.05
CA THR A 53 7.96 -15.56 -6.33
C THR A 53 6.54 -14.98 -6.50
N GLU A 54 5.91 -15.31 -7.62
CA GLU A 54 4.54 -14.93 -7.95
C GLU A 54 3.73 -16.21 -8.20
N GLY A 55 2.64 -16.42 -7.47
CA GLY A 55 1.84 -17.65 -7.61
C GLY A 55 2.59 -18.95 -7.27
N GLY A 56 3.70 -18.88 -6.53
CA GLY A 56 4.56 -20.05 -6.27
C GLY A 56 5.60 -20.32 -7.37
N VAL A 57 5.62 -19.51 -8.42
CA VAL A 57 6.58 -19.60 -9.53
C VAL A 57 7.67 -18.55 -9.35
N ALA A 58 8.94 -18.98 -9.42
CA ALA A 58 10.08 -18.08 -9.39
C ALA A 58 10.06 -17.15 -10.62
N ARG A 59 10.23 -15.85 -10.38
CA ARG A 59 10.29 -14.81 -11.41
C ARG A 59 11.69 -14.21 -11.45
N VAL A 60 12.13 -13.87 -12.66
CA VAL A 60 13.39 -13.15 -12.87
C VAL A 60 13.13 -11.67 -12.64
N VAL A 61 13.80 -11.10 -11.65
CA VAL A 61 13.87 -9.65 -11.47
C VAL A 61 14.79 -9.10 -12.56
N THR A 62 14.25 -8.26 -13.45
CA THR A 62 14.98 -7.71 -14.60
C THR A 62 15.50 -6.31 -14.33
N HIS A 63 14.96 -5.63 -13.33
CA HIS A 63 15.36 -4.28 -12.92
C HIS A 63 15.30 -4.15 -11.41
N ALA A 64 16.28 -3.49 -10.82
CA ALA A 64 16.22 -3.02 -9.44
C ALA A 64 16.89 -1.65 -9.41
N ALA A 65 16.15 -0.64 -8.96
CA ALA A 65 16.68 0.71 -8.72
C ALA A 65 16.08 1.28 -7.45
N PRO A 66 16.72 2.28 -6.84
CA PRO A 66 16.09 3.01 -5.76
C PRO A 66 14.77 3.64 -6.20
N ALA A 67 13.74 3.46 -5.38
CA ALA A 67 12.40 3.98 -5.64
C ALA A 67 12.43 5.51 -5.61
N THR A 68 12.01 6.11 -6.72
CA THR A 68 11.83 7.57 -6.83
C THR A 68 10.37 7.93 -7.15
N ASP A 69 9.51 6.92 -7.22
CA ASP A 69 8.09 7.05 -7.52
C ASP A 69 7.38 7.89 -6.45
N PRO A 70 6.50 8.83 -6.86
CA PRO A 70 5.63 9.53 -5.92
C PRO A 70 4.80 8.57 -5.08
N MET A 71 4.46 9.00 -3.87
CA MET A 71 3.58 8.22 -3.00
C MET A 71 2.13 8.37 -3.42
N ARG A 72 1.34 7.32 -3.21
CA ARG A 72 -0.10 7.43 -3.06
C ARG A 72 -0.45 7.16 -1.60
N ILE A 73 -1.05 8.13 -0.96
CA ILE A 73 -1.30 8.14 0.49
C ILE A 73 -2.81 8.05 0.73
N ALA A 74 -3.26 6.95 1.31
CA ALA A 74 -4.60 6.86 1.86
C ALA A 74 -4.64 7.45 3.26
N LEU A 75 -5.25 8.62 3.40
CA LEU A 75 -5.47 9.28 4.68
C LEU A 75 -6.81 8.83 5.26
N PHE A 76 -6.75 7.89 6.19
CA PHE A 76 -7.89 7.38 6.96
C PHE A 76 -8.12 8.25 8.20
N LEU A 77 -9.33 8.78 8.31
CA LEU A 77 -9.75 9.69 9.37
C LEU A 77 -10.99 9.13 10.07
N ASP A 78 -10.83 8.67 11.31
CA ASP A 78 -11.92 8.15 12.12
C ASP A 78 -12.94 9.25 12.46
N THR A 79 -14.17 9.06 12.00
CA THR A 79 -15.32 9.93 12.23
C THR A 79 -16.40 9.24 13.07
N SER A 80 -16.02 8.19 13.82
CA SER A 80 -16.85 7.50 14.81
C SER A 80 -17.18 8.39 16.04
N ASP A 81 -18.09 7.90 16.89
CA ASP A 81 -18.44 8.58 18.14
C ASP A 81 -17.23 8.70 19.07
N ALA A 82 -16.37 7.67 19.12
CA ALA A 82 -15.18 7.62 19.97
C ALA A 82 -14.08 8.61 19.53
N ALA A 83 -13.95 8.88 18.23
CA ALA A 83 -13.01 9.87 17.70
C ALA A 83 -13.58 11.30 17.67
N SER A 84 -14.88 11.47 17.88
CA SER A 84 -15.56 12.78 17.79
C SER A 84 -14.92 13.91 18.64
N PRO A 85 -14.35 13.68 19.83
CA PRO A 85 -13.68 14.74 20.59
C PRO A 85 -12.44 15.32 19.88
N ALA A 86 -11.86 14.59 18.92
CA ALA A 86 -10.71 15.02 18.15
C ALA A 86 -11.07 15.73 16.84
N LEU A 87 -12.35 15.81 16.45
CA LEU A 87 -12.75 16.23 15.10
C LEU A 87 -12.10 17.55 14.66
N THR A 88 -12.11 18.57 15.52
CA THR A 88 -11.49 19.88 15.22
C THR A 88 -9.98 19.75 15.00
N HIS A 89 -9.27 19.07 15.90
CA HIS A 89 -7.82 18.88 15.78
C HIS A 89 -7.46 17.96 14.61
N MET A 90 -8.28 16.94 14.32
CA MET A 90 -8.11 16.04 13.17
C MET A 90 -8.23 16.80 11.85
N ARG A 91 -9.22 17.70 11.70
CA ARG A 91 -9.33 18.57 10.51
C ARG A 91 -8.07 19.43 10.34
N ALA A 92 -7.62 20.08 11.42
CA ALA A 92 -6.40 20.89 11.40
C ALA A 92 -5.15 20.06 11.08
N ALA A 93 -5.05 18.85 11.64
CA ALA A 93 -3.95 17.93 11.42
C ALA A 93 -3.90 17.41 9.99
N ALA A 94 -5.04 17.06 9.41
CA ALA A 94 -5.14 16.67 8.00
C ALA A 94 -4.71 17.82 7.08
N VAL A 95 -5.15 19.06 7.36
CA VAL A 95 -4.70 20.24 6.60
C VAL A 95 -3.19 20.45 6.72
N GLY A 96 -2.64 20.44 7.93
CA GLY A 96 -1.20 20.64 8.16
C GLY A 96 -0.34 19.51 7.57
N PHE A 97 -0.84 18.27 7.58
CA PHE A 97 -0.22 17.12 6.91
C PHE A 97 -0.15 17.35 5.39
N LEU A 98 -1.28 17.74 4.77
CA LEU A 98 -1.35 18.01 3.33
C LEU A 98 -0.43 19.15 2.89
N ASP A 99 -0.28 20.20 3.71
CA ASP A 99 0.62 21.33 3.43
C ASP A 99 2.11 20.95 3.51
N ALA A 100 2.45 19.93 4.28
CA ALA A 100 3.83 19.48 4.49
C ALA A 100 4.26 18.34 3.54
N LEU A 101 3.33 17.78 2.76
CA LEU A 101 3.64 16.75 1.78
C LEU A 101 4.20 17.34 0.47
N PRO A 102 5.10 16.61 -0.22
CA PRO A 102 5.50 16.92 -1.59
C PRO A 102 4.30 17.10 -2.53
N PRO A 103 4.30 18.07 -3.46
CA PRO A 103 3.15 18.37 -4.31
C PRO A 103 2.74 17.25 -5.28
N GLU A 104 3.67 16.37 -5.64
CA GLU A 104 3.47 15.26 -6.58
C GLU A 104 2.87 14.00 -5.93
N ASP A 105 2.86 13.92 -4.60
CA ASP A 105 2.26 12.78 -3.91
C ASP A 105 0.73 12.86 -4.03
N GLU A 106 0.12 11.75 -4.41
CA GLU A 106 -1.33 11.65 -4.48
C GLU A 106 -1.89 11.34 -3.10
N VAL A 107 -2.99 12.00 -2.74
CA VAL A 107 -3.70 11.69 -1.50
C VAL A 107 -5.15 11.37 -1.85
N LEU A 108 -5.69 10.36 -1.17
CA LEU A 108 -7.13 10.14 -1.07
C LEU A 108 -7.52 10.26 0.41
N ILE A 109 -8.70 10.81 0.67
CA ILE A 109 -9.23 10.94 2.04
C ILE A 109 -10.37 9.96 2.21
N VAL A 110 -10.27 9.15 3.25
CA VAL A 110 -11.23 8.12 3.60
C VAL A 110 -11.66 8.37 5.03
N THR A 111 -12.97 8.35 5.30
CA THR A 111 -13.46 8.38 6.68
C THR A 111 -13.98 7.03 7.09
N THR A 112 -13.74 6.67 8.34
CA THR A 112 -14.22 5.43 8.97
C THR A 112 -15.06 5.80 10.18
N GLY A 113 -16.35 5.49 10.13
CA GLY A 113 -17.32 5.67 11.20
C GLY A 113 -18.41 4.63 10.96
N ARG A 114 -19.69 5.02 10.94
CA ARG A 114 -20.81 4.14 10.53
C ARG A 114 -20.55 3.32 9.25
N GLN A 115 -19.80 3.86 8.29
CA GLN A 115 -19.36 3.15 7.10
C GLN A 115 -18.05 3.76 6.57
N ALA A 116 -17.27 3.01 5.80
CA ALA A 116 -16.10 3.53 5.10
C ALA A 116 -16.55 4.39 3.92
N ARG A 117 -15.98 5.60 3.77
CA ARG A 117 -16.33 6.51 2.67
C ARG A 117 -15.09 7.15 2.08
N VAL A 118 -14.87 6.96 0.79
CA VAL A 118 -13.92 7.75 0.00
C VAL A 118 -14.51 9.16 -0.18
N ARG A 119 -13.99 10.13 0.57
CA ARG A 119 -14.45 11.54 0.50
C ARG A 119 -13.90 12.26 -0.70
N ILE A 120 -12.70 11.89 -1.13
CA ILE A 120 -12.08 12.33 -2.37
C ILE A 120 -11.17 11.23 -2.91
N GLN A 121 -11.25 10.98 -4.21
CA GLN A 121 -10.39 10.03 -4.92
C GLN A 121 -8.93 10.51 -4.96
N PRO A 122 -7.96 9.63 -5.28
CA PRO A 122 -6.55 10.02 -5.36
C PRO A 122 -6.35 11.25 -6.24
N THR A 123 -5.69 12.27 -5.70
CA THR A 123 -5.38 13.51 -6.42
C THR A 123 -4.18 14.23 -5.83
N THR A 124 -3.54 15.07 -6.64
CA THR A 124 -2.51 16.03 -6.21
C THR A 124 -3.10 17.43 -5.94
N ASP A 125 -4.41 17.65 -6.17
CA ASP A 125 -5.07 18.94 -5.92
C ASP A 125 -5.19 19.23 -4.41
N ARG A 126 -4.16 19.87 -3.86
CA ARG A 126 -4.07 20.21 -2.42
C ARG A 126 -5.19 21.12 -1.96
N ARG A 127 -5.74 21.97 -2.83
CA ARG A 127 -6.87 22.84 -2.47
C ARG A 127 -8.12 22.00 -2.22
N LYS A 128 -8.48 21.10 -3.14
CA LYS A 128 -9.64 20.19 -2.97
C LYS A 128 -9.47 19.24 -1.78
N LEU A 129 -8.26 18.73 -1.56
CA LEU A 129 -7.94 17.89 -0.41
C LEU A 129 -8.17 18.63 0.91
N LYS A 130 -7.69 19.87 1.03
CA LYS A 130 -7.88 20.70 2.23
C LYS A 130 -9.33 21.10 2.45
N GLU A 131 -10.05 21.48 1.39
CA GLU A 131 -11.49 21.76 1.47
C GLU A 131 -12.27 20.54 1.96
N THR A 132 -11.93 19.35 1.44
CA THR A 132 -12.55 18.08 1.86
C THR A 132 -12.23 17.76 3.32
N ALA A 133 -10.95 17.84 3.72
CA ALA A 133 -10.50 17.60 5.09
C ALA A 133 -11.16 18.56 6.09
N GLY A 134 -11.21 19.85 5.77
CA GLY A 134 -11.82 20.88 6.63
C GLY A 134 -13.35 20.73 6.79
N GLY A 135 -14.01 20.11 5.81
CA GLY A 135 -15.46 19.89 5.81
C GLY A 135 -15.95 18.60 6.49
N LEU A 136 -15.04 17.74 6.98
CA LEU A 136 -15.41 16.44 7.55
C LEU A 136 -16.20 16.56 8.84
N PHE A 137 -17.35 15.91 8.97
CA PHE A 137 -18.15 15.86 10.20
C PHE A 137 -18.14 14.44 10.80
N THR A 138 -18.60 14.31 12.04
CA THR A 138 -18.77 12.98 12.65
C THR A 138 -19.85 12.19 11.92
N ASP A 139 -19.54 10.97 11.50
CA ASP A 139 -20.53 10.03 10.97
C ASP A 139 -21.22 9.26 12.12
N GLY A 140 -20.61 9.25 13.31
CA GLY A 140 -21.02 8.54 14.51
C GLY A 140 -20.91 7.02 14.39
N ALA A 141 -21.48 6.31 15.38
CA ALA A 141 -21.34 4.85 15.55
C ALA A 141 -19.89 4.41 15.83
N GLY A 142 -19.63 3.09 15.80
CA GLY A 142 -18.26 2.55 15.83
C GLY A 142 -17.57 2.72 14.47
N THR A 143 -16.24 2.61 14.47
CA THR A 143 -15.43 2.68 13.25
C THR A 143 -15.49 1.36 12.47
N VAL A 144 -15.39 1.42 11.14
CA VAL A 144 -15.27 0.23 10.27
C VAL A 144 -13.90 0.19 9.59
N LEU A 145 -12.83 0.23 10.40
CA LEU A 145 -11.47 0.46 9.92
C LEU A 145 -11.00 -0.69 9.02
N MET A 146 -11.24 -1.95 9.43
CA MET A 146 -10.81 -3.12 8.66
C MET A 146 -11.45 -3.16 7.27
N ASP A 147 -12.77 -2.94 7.19
CA ASP A 147 -13.50 -2.89 5.93
C ASP A 147 -12.99 -1.76 5.02
N GLY A 148 -12.76 -0.58 5.58
CA GLY A 148 -12.22 0.56 4.84
C GLY A 148 -10.83 0.30 4.27
N LEU A 149 -9.94 -0.33 5.06
CA LEU A 149 -8.59 -0.67 4.62
C LEU A 149 -8.59 -1.67 3.46
N LEU A 150 -9.40 -2.73 3.57
CA LEU A 150 -9.57 -3.74 2.52
C LEU A 150 -10.13 -3.14 1.23
N GLU A 151 -11.17 -2.31 1.34
CA GLU A 151 -11.80 -1.65 0.20
C GLU A 151 -10.81 -0.74 -0.54
N VAL A 152 -10.06 0.08 0.20
CA VAL A 152 -9.11 1.04 -0.39
C VAL A 152 -7.94 0.34 -1.06
N ASP A 153 -7.40 -0.71 -0.45
CA ASP A 153 -6.34 -1.51 -1.07
C ASP A 153 -6.79 -2.12 -2.40
N GLU A 154 -7.97 -2.72 -2.43
CA GLU A 154 -8.55 -3.31 -3.64
C GLU A 154 -8.79 -2.27 -4.73
N ARG A 155 -9.35 -1.11 -4.37
CA ARG A 155 -9.77 -0.09 -5.33
C ARG A 155 -8.62 0.76 -5.86
N PHE A 156 -7.64 1.09 -5.02
CA PHE A 156 -6.68 2.17 -5.32
C PHE A 156 -5.20 1.78 -5.26
N PHE A 157 -4.85 0.64 -4.66
CA PHE A 157 -3.44 0.24 -4.49
C PHE A 157 -3.03 -1.01 -5.26
N LYS A 158 -3.86 -2.06 -5.31
CA LYS A 158 -3.49 -3.32 -6.00
C LYS A 158 -3.20 -3.18 -7.50
N LYS A 159 -3.70 -2.12 -8.14
CA LYS A 159 -3.54 -1.82 -9.57
C LYS A 159 -2.68 -0.59 -9.83
N ALA A 160 -2.17 0.04 -8.77
CA ALA A 160 -1.35 1.24 -8.86
C ALA A 160 0.10 0.80 -8.81
N ASP A 161 0.64 0.46 -9.97
CA ASP A 161 2.02 0.00 -10.03
C ASP A 161 2.95 1.20 -9.84
N ASP A 162 2.71 2.37 -10.45
CA ASP A 162 3.61 3.55 -10.47
C ASP A 162 3.58 4.46 -9.22
N ARG A 163 3.09 3.95 -8.08
CA ARG A 163 2.94 4.74 -6.86
C ARG A 163 3.25 3.92 -5.63
N TRP A 164 4.08 4.47 -4.76
CA TRP A 164 4.33 3.84 -3.46
C TRP A 164 3.05 3.83 -2.61
N PRO A 165 2.57 2.67 -2.11
CA PRO A 165 1.39 2.60 -1.26
C PRO A 165 1.67 2.98 0.20
N VAL A 166 1.11 4.10 0.66
CA VAL A 166 1.17 4.54 2.07
C VAL A 166 -0.23 4.64 2.66
N PHE A 167 -0.42 4.09 3.85
CA PHE A 167 -1.62 4.27 4.66
C PHE A 167 -1.28 5.14 5.86
N VAL A 168 -2.06 6.19 6.10
CA VAL A 168 -1.95 7.03 7.30
C VAL A 168 -3.30 6.99 8.00
N ILE A 169 -3.33 6.43 9.21
CA ILE A 169 -4.54 6.19 9.97
C ILE A 169 -4.58 7.13 11.16
N PHE A 170 -5.67 7.87 11.32
CA PHE A 170 -6.06 8.44 12.60
C PHE A 170 -7.30 7.69 13.10
N THR A 171 -7.23 7.10 14.30
CA THR A 171 -8.33 6.35 14.92
C THR A 171 -8.37 6.56 16.43
N SER A 172 -9.44 6.09 17.07
CA SER A 172 -9.54 5.94 18.52
C SER A 172 -9.40 4.48 18.97
N ASP A 173 -9.34 4.22 20.29
CA ASP A 173 -9.48 2.89 20.90
C ASP A 173 -10.94 2.41 21.02
N GLY A 174 -11.85 3.00 20.24
CA GLY A 174 -13.28 2.70 20.26
C GLY A 174 -13.64 1.33 19.66
N THR A 175 -14.93 1.16 19.38
CA THR A 175 -15.47 -0.10 18.83
C THR A 175 -15.16 -0.23 17.35
N GLU A 176 -14.51 -1.33 16.96
CA GLU A 176 -14.46 -1.81 15.58
C GLU A 176 -15.78 -2.50 15.24
N SER A 177 -16.41 -2.07 14.16
CA SER A 177 -17.75 -2.49 13.71
C SER A 177 -17.76 -3.12 12.31
N SER A 178 -16.58 -3.39 11.74
CA SER A 178 -16.45 -4.16 10.50
C SER A 178 -17.09 -5.54 10.63
N ALA A 179 -17.56 -6.11 9.52
CA ALA A 179 -18.21 -7.40 9.57
C ALA A 179 -17.23 -8.51 9.98
N ALA A 180 -17.59 -9.33 10.96
CA ALA A 180 -16.74 -10.45 11.45
C ALA A 180 -16.31 -11.41 10.33
N ALA A 181 -17.14 -11.58 9.30
CA ALA A 181 -16.81 -12.38 8.11
C ALA A 181 -15.55 -11.87 7.36
N HIS A 182 -15.18 -10.61 7.53
CA HIS A 182 -14.03 -9.99 6.89
C HIS A 182 -12.74 -10.09 7.73
N GLU A 183 -12.78 -10.59 8.97
CA GLU A 183 -11.58 -10.74 9.80
C GLU A 183 -10.53 -11.66 9.15
N ASN A 184 -10.98 -12.79 8.59
CA ASN A 184 -10.09 -13.72 7.88
C ASN A 184 -9.46 -13.08 6.64
N ALA A 185 -10.24 -12.29 5.90
CA ALA A 185 -9.74 -11.57 4.74
C ALA A 185 -8.73 -10.49 5.14
N PHE A 186 -9.01 -9.76 6.22
CA PHE A 186 -8.13 -8.76 6.80
C PHE A 186 -6.80 -9.38 7.28
N ASN A 187 -6.84 -10.46 8.05
CA ASN A 187 -5.63 -11.10 8.56
C ASN A 187 -4.71 -11.57 7.42
N LYS A 188 -5.29 -12.16 6.38
CA LYS A 188 -4.55 -12.55 5.17
C LYS A 188 -3.97 -11.34 4.44
N TRP A 189 -4.73 -10.26 4.33
CA TRP A 189 -4.30 -9.02 3.71
C TRP A 189 -3.16 -8.35 4.48
N ALA A 190 -3.28 -8.25 5.80
CA ALA A 190 -2.33 -7.62 6.71
C ALA A 190 -0.93 -8.26 6.64
N VAL A 191 -0.87 -9.60 6.54
CA VAL A 191 0.40 -10.33 6.37
C VAL A 191 1.07 -10.03 5.02
N GLY A 192 0.28 -9.85 3.96
CA GLY A 192 0.79 -9.58 2.61
C GLY A 192 1.15 -8.11 2.35
N LEU A 193 0.87 -7.20 3.29
CA LEU A 193 1.00 -5.76 3.08
C LEU A 193 2.47 -5.33 2.97
N GLY A 194 3.32 -5.77 3.91
CA GLY A 194 4.75 -5.47 3.89
C GLY A 194 5.49 -6.06 2.68
N ALA A 195 5.07 -7.25 2.20
CA ALA A 195 5.65 -7.89 1.03
C ALA A 195 5.40 -7.11 -0.29
N ARG A 196 4.44 -6.18 -0.30
CA ARG A 196 4.17 -5.27 -1.42
C ARG A 196 4.86 -3.91 -1.26
N GLY A 197 5.66 -3.75 -0.20
CA GLY A 197 6.32 -2.49 0.15
C GLY A 197 5.38 -1.41 0.65
N ALA A 198 4.15 -1.77 1.03
CA ALA A 198 3.24 -0.81 1.63
C ALA A 198 3.68 -0.43 3.04
N THR A 199 3.53 0.85 3.38
CA THR A 199 3.86 1.38 4.71
C THR A 199 2.59 1.87 5.40
N VAL A 200 2.40 1.49 6.66
CA VAL A 200 1.26 1.95 7.47
C VAL A 200 1.76 2.78 8.64
N HIS A 201 1.27 4.01 8.74
CA HIS A 201 1.45 4.88 9.91
C HIS A 201 0.10 5.04 10.61
N ALA A 202 0.11 5.14 11.95
CA ALA A 202 -1.08 5.31 12.73
C ALA A 202 -0.90 6.27 13.90
N PHE A 203 -1.94 7.06 14.15
CA PHE A 203 -2.12 7.90 15.32
C PHE A 203 -3.40 7.45 16.03
N VAL A 204 -3.27 6.99 17.27
CA VAL A 204 -4.40 6.47 18.05
C VAL A 204 -4.70 7.42 19.21
N LEU A 205 -5.93 7.91 19.27
CA LEU A 205 -6.46 8.60 20.45
C LEU A 205 -6.92 7.54 21.46
N GLU A 206 -6.26 7.50 22.61
CA GLU A 206 -6.66 6.63 23.71
C GLU A 206 -7.83 7.24 24.48
N GLY A 207 -8.83 6.43 24.75
CA GLY A 207 -9.89 6.69 25.72
C GLY A 207 -9.51 6.17 27.11
N ASN A 208 -10.52 5.89 27.94
CA ASN A 208 -10.28 5.46 29.34
C ASN A 208 -9.90 3.98 29.49
N LYS A 209 -9.95 3.18 28.42
CA LYS A 209 -9.77 1.72 28.50
C LYS A 209 -8.53 1.21 27.78
N GLY A 210 -8.09 1.87 26.70
CA GLY A 210 -6.98 1.42 25.88
C GLY A 210 -7.24 0.08 25.19
N GLY A 211 -6.44 -0.25 24.17
CA GLY A 211 -6.41 -1.60 23.59
C GLY A 211 -7.67 -2.04 22.84
N GLY A 212 -8.50 -1.10 22.37
CA GLY A 212 -9.61 -1.40 21.48
C GLY A 212 -9.15 -2.06 20.17
N THR A 213 -10.03 -2.79 19.50
CA THR A 213 -9.70 -3.48 18.24
C THR A 213 -9.06 -2.57 17.17
N PRO A 214 -9.51 -1.31 16.96
CA PRO A 214 -8.84 -0.41 16.00
C PRO A 214 -7.39 -0.08 16.38
N ASP A 215 -7.08 0.01 17.67
CA ASP A 215 -5.71 0.18 18.19
C ASP A 215 -4.86 -1.07 17.90
N VAL A 216 -5.40 -2.26 18.17
CA VAL A 216 -4.72 -3.53 17.85
C VAL A 216 -4.42 -3.63 16.35
N VAL A 217 -5.38 -3.26 15.50
CA VAL A 217 -5.22 -3.18 14.05
C VAL A 217 -4.11 -2.21 13.67
N ALA A 218 -4.16 -0.97 14.17
CA ALA A 218 -3.16 0.06 13.92
C ALA A 218 -1.75 -0.37 14.34
N THR A 219 -1.61 -0.90 15.56
CA THR A 219 -0.35 -1.40 16.11
C THR A 219 0.20 -2.57 15.30
N THR A 220 -0.65 -3.50 14.89
CA THR A 220 -0.24 -4.67 14.09
C THR A 220 0.27 -4.25 12.72
N LEU A 221 -0.47 -3.40 12.01
CA LEU A 221 -0.12 -2.97 10.66
C LEU A 221 1.15 -2.10 10.65
N THR A 222 1.29 -1.17 11.59
CA THR A 222 2.49 -0.35 11.72
C THR A 222 3.72 -1.20 11.99
N ARG A 223 3.64 -2.19 12.90
CA ARG A 223 4.73 -3.14 13.17
C ARG A 223 5.09 -3.98 11.94
N ASN A 224 4.09 -4.54 11.25
CA ASN A 224 4.31 -5.40 10.09
C ASN A 224 4.93 -4.68 8.90
N THR A 225 4.77 -3.36 8.83
CA THR A 225 5.25 -2.54 7.70
C THR A 225 6.41 -1.61 8.07
N GLY A 226 6.89 -1.67 9.31
CA GLY A 226 7.96 -0.80 9.81
C GLY A 226 7.58 0.68 9.90
N GLY A 227 6.28 0.99 9.90
CA GLY A 227 5.78 2.35 9.97
C GLY A 227 5.73 2.92 11.37
N ARG A 228 5.14 4.11 11.49
CA ARG A 228 5.12 4.90 12.73
C ARG A 228 3.80 4.68 13.47
N TYR A 229 3.88 4.36 14.75
CA TYR A 229 2.75 4.32 15.65
C TYR A 229 2.90 5.39 16.72
N ASP A 230 1.87 6.21 16.91
CA ASP A 230 1.81 7.24 17.94
C ASP A 230 0.49 7.11 18.70
N MET A 231 0.62 6.77 19.98
CA MET A 231 -0.48 6.80 20.93
C MET A 231 -0.59 8.19 21.57
N MET A 232 -1.80 8.69 21.73
CA MET A 232 -2.07 10.04 22.22
C MET A 232 -3.20 10.01 23.25
N ASN A 233 -3.00 10.67 24.38
CA ASN A 233 -4.01 10.91 25.40
C ASN A 233 -4.71 12.27 25.26
N THR A 234 -4.25 13.10 24.31
CA THR A 234 -4.74 14.45 24.08
C THR A 234 -4.88 14.70 22.59
N THR A 235 -5.92 15.43 22.21
CA THR A 235 -6.24 15.66 20.79
C THR A 235 -5.43 16.80 20.18
N ASN A 236 -4.94 17.74 20.99
CA ASN A 236 -4.18 18.91 20.53
C ASN A 236 -2.76 18.58 20.03
N ALA A 237 -2.21 17.41 20.36
CA ALA A 237 -0.92 16.96 19.85
C ALA A 237 -0.97 16.40 18.42
N LEU A 238 -2.17 16.05 17.94
CA LEU A 238 -2.36 15.40 16.64
C LEU A 238 -1.85 16.25 15.45
N PRO A 239 -2.13 17.57 15.36
CA PRO A 239 -1.64 18.39 14.25
C PRO A 239 -0.12 18.38 14.09
N ASP A 240 0.62 18.57 15.19
CA ASP A 240 2.08 18.60 15.14
C ASP A 240 2.66 17.22 14.81
N LYS A 241 2.06 16.16 15.36
CA LYS A 241 2.47 14.77 15.08
C LYS A 241 2.26 14.38 13.62
N MET A 242 1.10 14.71 13.03
CA MET A 242 0.83 14.45 11.61
C MET A 242 1.74 15.30 10.72
N LYS A 243 1.94 16.58 11.02
CA LYS A 243 2.88 17.44 10.28
C LYS A 243 4.31 16.89 10.31
N ALA A 244 4.76 16.39 11.47
CA ALA A 244 6.07 15.76 11.61
C ALA A 244 6.18 14.46 10.78
N LEU A 245 5.10 13.67 10.68
CA LEU A 245 5.06 12.52 9.78
C LEU A 245 5.15 12.94 8.32
N ALA A 246 4.40 13.96 7.88
CA ALA A 246 4.49 14.44 6.49
C ALA A 246 5.92 14.91 6.14
N GLY A 247 6.57 15.66 7.04
CA GLY A 247 7.97 16.03 6.87
C GLY A 247 8.90 14.82 6.80
N ARG A 248 8.64 13.78 7.60
CA ARG A 248 9.37 12.52 7.50
C ARG A 248 9.10 11.79 6.19
N LEU A 249 7.87 11.72 5.68
CA LEU A 249 7.56 11.09 4.39
C LEU A 249 8.26 11.83 3.24
N ALA A 250 8.31 13.17 3.30
CA ALA A 250 9.06 13.98 2.34
C ALA A 250 10.57 13.68 2.39
N LEU A 251 11.13 13.47 3.58
CA LEU A 251 12.51 13.03 3.73
C LEU A 251 12.69 11.58 3.26
N ASP A 252 11.82 10.67 3.68
CA ASP A 252 11.85 9.26 3.32
C ASP A 252 11.87 9.12 1.81
N ARG A 253 11.21 9.99 1.04
CA ARG A 253 11.39 10.06 -0.42
C ARG A 253 12.83 10.37 -0.87
N VAL A 254 13.47 11.37 -0.28
CA VAL A 254 14.87 11.72 -0.57
C VAL A 254 15.83 10.59 -0.14
N TRP A 255 15.51 9.89 0.96
CA TRP A 255 16.25 8.75 1.49
C TRP A 255 15.88 7.40 0.83
N GLN A 256 14.73 7.31 0.16
CA GLN A 256 14.22 6.15 -0.59
C GLN A 256 15.08 5.89 -1.83
N ALA A 257 15.73 6.93 -2.34
CA ALA A 257 16.83 6.84 -3.29
C ALA A 257 18.02 5.97 -2.83
N GLY A 258 17.99 5.41 -1.61
CA GLY A 258 18.96 4.40 -1.14
C GLY A 258 18.42 3.23 -0.30
N ARG A 259 17.12 3.14 0.02
CA ARG A 259 16.58 2.12 0.96
C ARG A 259 15.58 1.17 0.36
N VAL A 260 14.96 1.57 -0.74
CA VAL A 260 13.82 0.88 -1.27
C VAL A 260 14.05 0.62 -2.72
N TRP A 261 13.97 -0.64 -3.08
CA TRP A 261 14.22 -1.08 -4.43
C TRP A 261 12.90 -1.33 -5.15
N GLN A 262 12.77 -0.72 -6.33
CA GLN A 262 11.74 -1.05 -7.29
C GLN A 262 12.22 -2.28 -8.07
N ALA A 263 11.73 -3.47 -7.71
CA ALA A 263 12.10 -4.70 -8.40
C ALA A 263 11.09 -5.00 -9.51
N GLY A 264 11.50 -4.81 -10.77
CA GLY A 264 10.65 -5.00 -11.95
C GLY A 264 10.77 -6.41 -12.56
N TRP A 265 9.66 -6.99 -13.02
CA TRP A 265 9.63 -8.21 -13.83
C TRP A 265 8.54 -8.16 -14.92
N VAL A 266 8.66 -9.06 -15.88
CA VAL A 266 7.64 -9.28 -16.92
C VAL A 266 6.70 -10.39 -16.47
N ALA A 267 5.42 -10.07 -16.24
CA ALA A 267 4.38 -11.06 -15.96
C ALA A 267 3.65 -11.48 -17.24
N LYS A 268 3.28 -12.76 -17.34
CA LYS A 268 2.38 -13.28 -18.38
C LYS A 268 0.90 -13.32 -17.93
N ASP A 269 0.62 -13.32 -16.62
CA ASP A 269 -0.73 -13.43 -16.04
C ASP A 269 -0.88 -12.61 -14.74
N THR A 270 -2.12 -12.34 -14.31
CA THR A 270 -2.52 -11.47 -13.17
C THR A 270 -2.50 -12.13 -11.79
N GLU A 271 -1.46 -12.90 -11.44
CA GLU A 271 -1.39 -13.54 -10.11
C GLU A 271 -0.83 -12.63 -9.01
N ALA A 272 -1.15 -12.97 -7.74
CA ALA A 272 -0.71 -12.22 -6.57
C ALA A 272 0.75 -12.54 -6.19
N ILE A 273 1.50 -11.49 -5.85
CA ILE A 273 2.89 -11.58 -5.38
C ILE A 273 2.92 -12.14 -3.96
N ARG A 274 3.80 -13.10 -3.68
CA ARG A 274 3.90 -13.73 -2.34
C ARG A 274 5.26 -13.62 -1.66
N GLY A 275 6.25 -13.03 -2.30
CA GLY A 275 7.51 -12.74 -1.63
C GLY A 275 8.57 -12.23 -2.57
N LEU A 276 9.24 -11.16 -2.13
CA LEU A 276 10.53 -10.73 -2.63
C LEU A 276 11.51 -10.75 -1.46
N THR A 277 12.60 -11.50 -1.56
CA THR A 277 13.63 -11.57 -0.53
C THR A 277 15.00 -11.27 -1.13
N PRO A 278 15.81 -10.41 -0.48
CA PRO A 278 17.21 -10.26 -0.85
C PRO A 278 17.96 -11.58 -0.71
N ARG A 279 18.88 -11.87 -1.63
CA ARG A 279 19.79 -13.01 -1.54
C ARG A 279 20.99 -12.62 -0.66
N ALA A 280 21.34 -13.46 0.30
CA ALA A 280 22.61 -13.29 1.02
C ALA A 280 23.79 -13.34 0.03
N ARG A 281 24.67 -12.33 0.05
CA ARG A 281 25.90 -12.33 -0.76
C ARG A 281 26.79 -13.50 -0.31
N ARG A 282 27.42 -14.19 -1.26
CA ARG A 282 28.47 -15.19 -0.93
C ARG A 282 29.59 -14.47 -0.19
N GLY A 283 29.70 -14.71 1.12
CA GLY A 283 30.76 -14.15 1.97
C GLY A 283 30.31 -13.78 3.38
N GLU A 284 29.00 -13.63 3.64
CA GLU A 284 28.52 -13.39 5.00
C GLU A 284 28.36 -14.69 5.80
N PRO A 285 28.82 -14.74 7.07
CA PRO A 285 28.68 -15.92 7.90
C PRO A 285 27.21 -16.21 8.19
N ARG A 286 26.76 -17.42 7.86
CA ARG A 286 25.51 -17.97 8.43
C ARG A 286 25.74 -18.20 9.92
N MET A 287 24.97 -17.54 10.78
CA MET A 287 24.88 -17.94 12.18
C MET A 287 23.77 -18.99 12.37
N PRO A 288 23.99 -19.95 13.30
CA PRO A 288 23.15 -21.12 13.53
C PRO A 288 21.85 -20.74 14.28
N PRO A 289 20.90 -21.68 14.47
CA PRO A 289 19.47 -21.38 14.61
C PRO A 289 19.10 -20.62 15.89
#